data_AF-A0A925XZ92-F1
#
_entry.id   AF-A0A925XZ92-F1
#
_cell.length_a   1.000
_cell.length_b   1.000
_cell.length_c   1.000
_cell.angle_alpha   90.00
_cell.angle_beta   90.00
_cell.angle_gamma   90.00
#
_symmetry.space_group_name_H-M   'P 1'
#
loop_
_entity.id
_entity.type
_entity.pdbx_description
1 polymer ?
#
loop_
_entity_poly.entity_id
_entity_poly.type
_entity_poly.pdbx_seq_one_letter_code
_entity_poly.pdbx_strand_id
1 'polypeptide(L)'
;MVASPISLTPIGIVHTQYVNKYDAPRQPRVDNRVDDACVELYPHCNYEQALRDVDGCDRIWLVTFFDRALGWKPLVLTPRDRTKRGVFATRSPHRPNAIGITCVEVVRLYGRRIDVRGTDLLDGTPVLDIKPYVAYADAFPESRVRWLDELPTKPMYMVVWSKPESDLPQDVKDHADRVLSTDPMPHPYRRIEAGLDGTFVLAVREHRLMFVIEGQTVTIL
;
A
#
# COMPACT_ATOMS: atom_id res chain seq x y z
N MET A 1 -24.56 1.47 -26.07
CA MET A 1 -23.82 2.72 -26.37
C MET A 1 -22.77 2.92 -25.28
N VAL A 2 -21.54 3.27 -25.64
CA VAL A 2 -20.49 3.59 -24.66
C VAL A 2 -20.53 5.09 -24.42
N ALA A 3 -20.50 5.52 -23.16
CA ALA A 3 -20.45 6.94 -22.81
C ALA A 3 -19.15 7.58 -23.32
N SER A 4 -19.19 8.88 -23.64
CA SER A 4 -17.98 9.62 -23.99
C SER A 4 -16.97 9.64 -22.83
N PRO A 5 -15.66 9.67 -23.11
CA PRO A 5 -14.64 9.83 -22.09
C PRO A 5 -14.85 11.09 -21.25
N ILE A 6 -14.54 11.00 -19.96
CA ILE A 6 -14.58 12.11 -19.01
C ILE A 6 -13.14 12.58 -18.77
N SER A 7 -12.93 13.90 -18.79
CA SER A 7 -11.65 14.50 -18.38
C SER A 7 -11.71 14.90 -16.91
N LEU A 8 -10.64 14.62 -16.16
CA LEU A 8 -10.50 14.97 -14.76
C LEU A 8 -9.28 15.87 -14.60
N THR A 9 -9.40 16.89 -13.76
CA THR A 9 -8.30 17.80 -13.41
C THR A 9 -7.95 17.58 -11.94
N PRO A 10 -6.68 17.24 -11.62
CA PRO A 10 -6.27 17.13 -10.22
C PRO A 10 -6.46 18.45 -9.47
N ILE A 11 -6.91 18.35 -8.23
CA ILE A 11 -7.15 19.49 -7.33
C ILE A 11 -5.94 19.78 -6.43
N GLY A 12 -4.98 18.86 -6.38
CA GLY A 12 -3.79 18.97 -5.55
C GLY A 12 -2.90 17.73 -5.66
N ILE A 13 -1.93 17.65 -4.76
CA ILE A 13 -0.98 16.54 -4.66
C ILE A 13 -0.80 16.11 -3.20
N VAL A 14 -0.32 14.89 -3.01
CA VAL A 14 0.11 14.38 -1.70
C VAL A 14 1.62 14.44 -1.59
N HIS A 15 2.13 14.98 -0.49
CA HIS A 15 3.53 14.94 -0.12
C HIS A 15 3.76 13.86 0.93
N THR A 16 4.70 12.95 0.67
CA THR A 16 5.04 11.83 1.56
C THR A 16 6.53 11.52 1.50
N GLN A 17 7.03 10.71 2.44
CA GLN A 17 8.37 10.14 2.35
C GLN A 17 8.50 8.98 1.33
N TYR A 18 7.39 8.55 0.71
CA TYR A 18 7.37 7.37 -0.16
C TYR A 18 7.70 7.74 -1.61
N VAL A 19 8.98 7.59 -1.97
CA VAL A 19 9.45 7.87 -3.33
C VAL A 19 9.20 6.66 -4.25
N ASN A 20 9.43 5.45 -3.75
CA ASN A 20 9.25 4.21 -4.50
C ASN A 20 8.05 3.40 -4.01
N LYS A 21 7.48 2.58 -4.90
CA LYS A 21 6.34 1.69 -4.59
C LYS A 21 6.54 0.79 -3.37
N TYR A 22 7.79 0.39 -3.09
CA TYR A 22 8.11 -0.48 -1.95
C TYR A 22 8.34 0.29 -0.64
N ASP A 23 8.41 1.62 -0.69
CA ASP A 23 8.49 2.48 0.50
C ASP A 23 7.10 2.65 1.11
N ALA A 24 6.08 2.80 0.27
CA ALA A 24 4.68 2.92 0.66
C ALA A 24 4.10 1.59 1.20
N PRO A 25 3.20 1.65 2.21
CA PRO A 25 2.42 0.50 2.61
C PRO A 25 1.51 0.04 1.46
N ARG A 26 1.14 -1.25 1.46
CA ARG A 26 0.30 -1.79 0.38
C ARG A 26 -1.13 -1.27 0.41
N GLN A 27 -1.60 -0.88 1.59
CA GLN A 27 -2.88 -0.23 1.87
C GLN A 27 -2.73 0.58 3.16
N PRO A 28 -3.59 1.58 3.41
CA PRO A 28 -3.58 2.34 4.66
C PRO A 28 -3.67 1.43 5.87
N ARG A 29 -2.92 1.75 6.94
CA ARG A 29 -2.91 1.02 8.22
C ARG A 29 -2.42 -0.42 8.19
N VAL A 30 -2.09 -0.98 7.02
CA VAL A 30 -1.38 -2.26 6.96
C VAL A 30 0.00 -2.07 7.59
N ASP A 31 0.43 -3.07 8.37
CA ASP A 31 1.69 -3.06 9.12
C ASP A 31 1.77 -1.98 10.23
N ASN A 32 0.62 -1.47 10.71
CA ASN A 32 0.50 -0.45 11.76
C ASN A 32 1.27 0.85 11.49
N ARG A 33 1.61 1.13 10.22
CA ARG A 33 2.27 2.37 9.83
C ARG A 33 1.27 3.54 9.86
N VAL A 34 1.70 4.63 10.49
CA VAL A 34 0.92 5.88 10.66
C VAL A 34 1.80 7.08 10.32
N ASP A 35 2.57 6.96 9.23
CA ASP A 35 3.49 8.01 8.80
C ASP A 35 2.74 9.31 8.47
N ASP A 36 3.37 10.43 8.79
CA ASP A 36 2.87 11.76 8.48
C ASP A 36 2.97 12.05 6.97
N ALA A 37 1.97 12.74 6.45
CA ALA A 37 1.89 13.20 5.08
C ALA A 37 1.14 14.54 5.00
N CYS A 38 1.20 15.20 3.86
CA CYS A 38 0.47 16.45 3.63
C CYS A 38 -0.27 16.39 2.30
N VAL A 39 -1.55 16.72 2.28
CA VAL A 39 -2.30 16.99 1.05
C VAL A 39 -2.26 18.48 0.79
N GLU A 40 -1.71 18.91 -0.35
CA GLU A 40 -1.64 20.30 -0.76
C GLU A 40 -2.52 20.56 -1.98
N LEU A 41 -3.54 21.40 -1.82
CA LEU A 41 -4.42 21.79 -2.92
C LEU A 41 -3.84 22.97 -3.72
N TYR A 42 -4.08 22.94 -5.03
CA TYR A 42 -3.59 23.97 -5.95
C TYR A 42 -4.18 25.34 -5.64
N PRO A 43 -3.44 26.44 -5.87
CA PRO A 43 -3.92 27.79 -5.62
C PRO A 43 -4.95 28.23 -6.67
N HIS A 44 -5.62 29.35 -6.41
CA HIS A 44 -6.50 30.07 -7.35
C HIS A 44 -7.80 29.34 -7.75
N CYS A 45 -8.24 28.35 -6.97
CA CYS A 45 -9.49 27.61 -7.18
C CYS A 45 -10.51 27.77 -6.05
N ASN A 46 -10.29 28.71 -5.11
CA ASN A 46 -11.08 28.90 -3.88
C ASN A 46 -11.12 27.65 -2.97
N TYR A 47 -10.10 26.80 -3.04
CA TYR A 47 -10.06 25.60 -2.21
C TYR A 47 -9.95 25.89 -0.72
N GLU A 48 -9.43 27.04 -0.30
CA GLU A 48 -9.49 27.50 1.09
C GLU A 48 -10.94 27.58 1.60
N GLN A 49 -11.88 28.00 0.74
CA GLN A 49 -13.30 28.04 1.08
C GLN A 49 -13.90 26.62 1.06
N ALA A 50 -13.50 25.79 0.10
CA ALA A 50 -13.98 24.40 -0.01
C ALA A 50 -13.49 23.51 1.14
N LEU A 51 -12.34 23.82 1.74
CA LEU A 51 -11.77 23.12 2.88
C LEU A 51 -12.34 23.58 4.24
N ARG A 52 -13.29 24.52 4.25
CA ARG A 52 -13.98 24.90 5.48
C ARG A 52 -14.58 23.64 6.14
N ASP A 53 -14.39 23.54 7.46
CA ASP A 53 -14.89 22.46 8.32
C ASP A 53 -14.21 21.08 8.16
N VAL A 54 -13.19 20.95 7.28
CA VAL A 54 -12.44 19.69 7.11
C VAL A 54 -11.65 19.32 8.38
N ASP A 55 -11.22 20.30 9.17
CA ASP A 55 -10.57 20.11 10.46
C ASP A 55 -11.49 19.52 11.55
N GLY A 56 -12.81 19.56 11.34
CA GLY A 56 -13.79 18.84 12.16
C GLY A 56 -13.95 17.36 11.81
N CYS A 57 -13.30 16.87 10.75
CA CYS A 57 -13.35 15.47 10.33
C CYS A 57 -12.16 14.70 10.90
N ASP A 58 -12.37 13.66 11.72
CA ASP A 58 -11.26 12.78 12.15
C ASP A 58 -10.60 12.07 10.94
N ARG A 59 -11.39 11.79 9.90
CA ARG A 59 -10.96 11.07 8.71
C ARG A 59 -11.60 11.60 7.44
N ILE A 60 -10.84 11.51 6.36
CA ILE A 60 -11.29 11.84 5.00
C ILE A 60 -10.91 10.73 4.03
N TRP A 61 -11.75 10.54 3.01
CA TRP A 61 -11.39 9.85 1.80
C TRP A 61 -10.66 10.80 0.86
N LEU A 62 -9.49 10.39 0.38
CA LEU A 62 -8.86 10.97 -0.79
C LEU A 62 -9.17 10.09 -1.99
N VAL A 63 -9.71 10.69 -3.05
CA VAL A 63 -9.81 10.08 -4.38
C VAL A 63 -8.61 10.53 -5.18
N THR A 64 -7.83 9.60 -5.70
CA THR A 64 -6.53 9.88 -6.33
C THR A 64 -6.41 9.27 -7.70
N PHE A 65 -5.36 9.64 -8.43
CA PHE A 65 -5.01 9.00 -9.70
C PHE A 65 -3.65 8.29 -9.58
N PHE A 66 -3.59 7.01 -9.94
CA PHE A 66 -2.35 6.25 -10.03
C PHE A 66 -1.58 6.65 -11.29
N ASP A 67 -1.01 7.84 -11.27
CA ASP A 67 -0.23 8.47 -12.33
C ASP A 67 0.92 7.61 -12.87
N ARG A 68 1.46 6.71 -12.02
CA ARG A 68 2.56 5.79 -12.36
C ARG A 68 2.09 4.40 -12.81
N ALA A 69 0.79 4.12 -12.81
CA ALA A 69 0.25 2.84 -13.26
C ALA A 69 0.18 2.79 -14.78
N LEU A 70 1.23 2.27 -15.42
CA LEU A 70 1.31 2.14 -16.86
C LEU A 70 0.32 1.07 -17.36
N GLY A 71 -0.80 1.53 -17.92
CA GLY A 71 -1.83 0.70 -18.52
C GLY A 71 -2.63 -0.15 -17.53
N TRP A 72 -3.67 -0.81 -18.06
CA TRP A 72 -4.55 -1.67 -17.27
C TRP A 72 -4.46 -3.13 -17.71
N LYS A 73 -4.84 -4.03 -16.80
CA LYS A 73 -4.89 -5.48 -17.07
C LYS A 73 -6.20 -6.05 -16.53
N PRO A 74 -6.92 -6.91 -17.27
CA PRO A 74 -8.17 -7.49 -16.78
C PRO A 74 -7.94 -8.49 -15.63
N LEU A 75 -6.81 -9.19 -15.66
CA LEU A 75 -6.37 -10.13 -14.62
C LEU A 75 -5.03 -9.67 -14.04
N VAL A 76 -4.93 -9.65 -12.71
CA VAL A 76 -3.74 -9.20 -11.98
C VAL A 76 -3.34 -10.23 -10.93
N LEU A 77 -2.04 -10.37 -10.71
CA LEU A 77 -1.52 -11.12 -9.55
C LEU A 77 -1.52 -10.19 -8.34
N THR A 78 -1.93 -10.68 -7.17
CA THR A 78 -1.95 -9.88 -5.93
C THR A 78 -0.82 -10.30 -5.00
N PRO A 79 -0.39 -9.48 -4.02
CA PRO A 79 0.78 -9.78 -3.20
C PRO A 79 0.71 -11.08 -2.36
N ARG A 80 -0.50 -11.55 -2.04
CA ARG A 80 -0.74 -12.69 -1.14
C ARG A 80 -1.19 -13.96 -1.87
N ASP A 81 -1.38 -13.89 -3.17
CA ASP A 81 -1.99 -14.96 -3.96
C ASP A 81 -1.08 -15.36 -5.12
N ARG A 82 -1.06 -16.65 -5.45
CA ARG A 82 -0.37 -17.17 -6.63
C ARG A 82 -1.27 -17.24 -7.86
N THR A 83 -2.58 -17.14 -7.67
CA THR A 83 -3.56 -17.13 -8.76
C THR A 83 -3.92 -15.69 -9.15
N LYS A 84 -4.02 -15.42 -10.45
CA LYS A 84 -4.49 -14.11 -10.94
C LYS A 84 -5.96 -13.92 -10.63
N ARG A 85 -6.33 -12.71 -10.20
CA ARG A 85 -7.72 -12.30 -9.90
C ARG A 85 -8.18 -11.25 -10.90
N GLY A 86 -9.49 -11.20 -11.16
CA GLY A 86 -10.11 -10.10 -11.91
C GLY A 86 -9.79 -8.76 -11.27
N VAL A 87 -9.33 -7.78 -12.04
CA VAL A 87 -8.84 -6.51 -11.48
C VAL A 87 -9.89 -5.80 -10.63
N PHE A 88 -11.16 -5.90 -11.00
CA PHE A 88 -12.28 -5.32 -10.25
C PHE A 88 -12.55 -6.00 -8.90
N ALA A 89 -12.10 -7.24 -8.71
CA ALA A 89 -12.13 -7.95 -7.43
C ALA A 89 -10.88 -7.68 -6.56
N THR A 90 -10.04 -6.72 -6.97
CA THR A 90 -8.80 -6.34 -6.28
C THR A 90 -8.69 -4.82 -6.13
N ARG A 91 -7.69 -4.37 -5.37
CA ARG A 91 -7.25 -2.97 -5.27
C ARG A 91 -5.98 -2.69 -6.11
N SER A 92 -5.73 -3.47 -7.16
CA SER A 92 -4.60 -3.19 -8.06
C SER A 92 -4.74 -1.81 -8.72
N PRO A 93 -3.63 -1.07 -8.91
CA PRO A 93 -3.65 0.23 -9.59
C PRO A 93 -3.78 0.12 -11.12
N HIS A 94 -3.54 -1.06 -11.71
CA HIS A 94 -3.60 -1.29 -13.17
C HIS A 94 -5.05 -1.47 -13.68
N ARG A 95 -5.88 -0.44 -13.51
CA ARG A 95 -7.32 -0.43 -13.79
C ARG A 95 -7.65 0.41 -15.03
N PRO A 96 -8.80 0.17 -15.70
CA PRO A 96 -9.21 0.97 -16.88
C PRO A 96 -9.22 2.48 -16.61
N ASN A 97 -9.75 2.87 -15.45
CA ASN A 97 -9.58 4.21 -14.87
C ASN A 97 -8.73 4.03 -13.61
N ALA A 98 -7.52 4.57 -13.62
CA ALA A 98 -6.52 4.37 -12.58
C ALA A 98 -6.83 5.18 -11.31
N ILE A 99 -8.07 5.11 -10.83
CA ILE A 99 -8.55 5.86 -9.66
C ILE A 99 -8.27 5.04 -8.40
N GLY A 100 -7.62 5.68 -7.43
CA GLY A 100 -7.38 5.18 -6.09
C GLY A 100 -8.34 5.81 -5.09
N ILE A 101 -8.56 5.11 -3.97
CA ILE A 101 -9.20 5.66 -2.78
C ILE A 101 -8.33 5.32 -1.58
N THR A 102 -8.10 6.30 -0.70
CA THR A 102 -7.35 6.11 0.54
C THR A 102 -8.05 6.84 1.67
N CYS A 103 -8.17 6.18 2.83
CA CYS A 103 -8.75 6.79 4.04
C CYS A 103 -7.60 7.20 4.95
N VAL A 104 -7.51 8.50 5.22
CA VAL A 104 -6.44 9.08 6.04
C VAL A 104 -7.03 9.76 7.27
N GLU A 105 -6.23 9.85 8.32
CA GLU A 105 -6.55 10.67 9.50
C GLU A 105 -6.24 12.13 9.21
N VAL A 106 -7.11 13.05 9.59
CA VAL A 106 -6.80 14.49 9.55
C VAL A 106 -6.11 14.87 10.86
N VAL A 107 -4.95 15.52 10.74
CA VAL A 107 -4.16 15.98 11.90
C VAL A 107 -4.36 17.47 12.12
N ARG A 108 -4.22 18.27 11.06
CA ARG A 108 -4.47 19.71 11.10
C ARG A 108 -4.70 20.26 9.70
N LEU A 109 -5.41 21.38 9.64
CA LEU A 109 -5.64 22.17 8.42
C LEU A 109 -4.92 23.51 8.54
N TYR A 110 -4.19 23.91 7.50
CA TYR A 110 -3.58 25.24 7.39
C TYR A 110 -3.65 25.74 5.94
N GLY A 111 -4.51 26.73 5.69
CA GLY A 111 -4.73 27.28 4.35
C GLY A 111 -5.25 26.20 3.39
N ARG A 112 -4.44 25.83 2.39
CA ARG A 112 -4.72 24.76 1.40
C ARG A 112 -4.02 23.43 1.71
N ARG A 113 -3.39 23.31 2.88
CA ARG A 113 -2.67 22.11 3.31
C ARG A 113 -3.42 21.39 4.41
N ILE A 114 -3.59 20.09 4.22
CA ILE A 114 -4.16 19.18 5.21
C ILE A 114 -3.04 18.22 5.61
N ASP A 115 -2.56 18.34 6.84
CA ASP A 115 -1.65 17.33 7.37
C ASP A 115 -2.46 16.11 7.77
N VAL A 116 -2.01 14.95 7.31
CA VAL A 116 -2.72 13.68 7.44
C VAL A 116 -1.80 12.55 7.87
N ARG A 117 -2.37 11.45 8.37
CA ARG A 117 -1.61 10.23 8.72
C ARG A 117 -2.19 8.97 8.09
N GLY A 118 -1.31 8.00 7.89
CA GLY A 118 -1.67 6.64 7.50
C GLY A 118 -2.03 6.49 6.02
N THR A 119 -1.45 7.32 5.16
CA THR A 119 -1.58 7.20 3.70
C THR A 119 -0.78 6.01 3.13
N ASP A 120 -1.16 5.56 1.95
CA ASP A 120 -0.47 4.56 1.12
C ASP A 120 -0.03 5.12 -0.24
N LEU A 121 -0.10 6.44 -0.40
CA LEU A 121 0.15 7.14 -1.65
C LEU A 121 1.63 7.53 -1.77
N LEU A 122 2.15 7.49 -3.00
CA LEU A 122 3.50 7.97 -3.27
C LEU A 122 3.55 9.50 -3.20
N ASP A 123 4.75 10.02 -2.95
CA ASP A 123 5.02 11.44 -3.04
C ASP A 123 4.63 11.99 -4.42
N GLY A 124 3.99 13.15 -4.47
CA GLY A 124 3.47 13.77 -5.68
C GLY A 124 2.26 13.08 -6.30
N THR A 125 1.64 12.07 -5.66
CA THR A 125 0.43 11.45 -6.21
C THR A 125 -0.70 12.49 -6.37
N PRO A 126 -1.32 12.61 -7.56
CA PRO A 126 -2.40 13.56 -7.79
C PRO A 126 -3.68 13.21 -7.00
N VAL A 127 -4.27 14.24 -6.38
CA VAL A 127 -5.57 14.18 -5.71
C VAL A 127 -6.63 14.70 -6.68
N LEU A 128 -7.70 13.92 -6.84
CA LEU A 128 -8.85 14.25 -7.70
C LEU A 128 -10.02 14.81 -6.87
N ASP A 129 -10.23 14.32 -5.65
CA ASP A 129 -11.35 14.72 -4.80
C ASP A 129 -11.09 14.38 -3.32
N ILE A 130 -11.80 15.06 -2.43
CA ILE A 130 -11.78 14.84 -0.97
C ILE A 130 -13.20 14.72 -0.46
N LYS A 131 -13.48 13.71 0.37
CA LYS A 131 -14.80 13.52 1.00
C LYS A 131 -14.64 13.18 2.48
N PRO A 132 -15.58 13.58 3.36
CA PRO A 132 -15.58 13.11 4.74
C PRO A 132 -15.73 11.58 4.78
N TYR A 133 -15.01 10.93 5.69
CA TYR A 133 -15.29 9.54 6.04
C TYR A 133 -16.47 9.51 7.01
N VAL A 134 -17.56 8.87 6.62
CA VAL A 134 -18.80 8.86 7.40
C VAL A 134 -19.02 7.47 7.97
N ALA A 135 -18.66 7.25 9.24
CA ALA A 135 -18.61 5.92 9.84
C ALA A 135 -19.90 5.10 9.68
N TYR A 136 -21.08 5.71 9.86
CA TYR A 136 -22.35 5.00 9.72
C TYR A 136 -22.66 4.55 8.28
N ALA A 137 -22.00 5.12 7.28
CA ALA A 137 -22.22 4.85 5.86
C ALA A 137 -21.05 4.10 5.20
N ASP A 138 -19.83 4.27 5.71
CA ASP A 138 -18.60 3.75 5.10
C ASP A 138 -18.02 2.54 5.85
N ALA A 139 -18.36 2.36 7.13
CA ALA A 139 -17.83 1.26 7.94
C ALA A 139 -18.73 0.02 7.84
N PHE A 140 -18.24 -0.99 7.12
CA PHE A 140 -18.84 -2.32 7.09
C PHE A 140 -17.82 -3.40 7.52
N PRO A 141 -17.44 -3.46 8.81
CA PRO A 141 -16.35 -4.33 9.29
C PRO A 141 -16.54 -5.81 8.99
N GLU A 142 -17.79 -6.26 8.90
CA GLU A 142 -18.16 -7.65 8.62
C GLU A 142 -18.11 -8.01 7.11
N SER A 143 -17.80 -7.05 6.24
CA SER A 143 -17.69 -7.28 4.80
C SER A 143 -16.48 -8.15 4.45
N ARG A 144 -16.66 -9.04 3.48
CA ARG A 144 -15.64 -10.04 3.12
C ARG A 144 -15.25 -9.99 1.65
N VAL A 145 -14.00 -10.35 1.39
CA VAL A 145 -13.49 -10.64 0.05
C VAL A 145 -13.20 -12.13 0.00
N ARG A 146 -14.16 -12.93 -0.52
CA ARG A 146 -14.14 -14.40 -0.39
C ARG A 146 -12.80 -15.06 -0.76
N TRP A 147 -12.21 -14.65 -1.89
CA TRP A 147 -10.94 -15.24 -2.33
C TRP A 147 -9.76 -14.90 -1.41
N LEU A 148 -9.84 -13.80 -0.66
CA LEU A 148 -8.84 -13.41 0.34
C LEU A 148 -9.00 -14.23 1.62
N ASP A 149 -10.22 -14.59 2.00
CA ASP A 149 -10.51 -15.43 3.18
C ASP A 149 -9.98 -16.87 3.01
N GLU A 150 -9.87 -17.34 1.77
CA GLU A 150 -9.30 -18.65 1.41
C GLU A 150 -7.76 -18.68 1.51
N LEU A 151 -7.11 -17.52 1.60
CA LEU A 151 -5.65 -17.46 1.68
C LEU A 151 -5.17 -17.74 3.11
N PRO A 152 -3.99 -18.36 3.28
CA PRO A 152 -3.40 -18.57 4.60
C PRO A 152 -3.20 -17.23 5.30
N THR A 153 -3.76 -17.10 6.50
CA THR A 153 -3.62 -15.90 7.36
C THR A 153 -2.60 -16.09 8.48
N LYS A 154 -2.17 -17.33 8.71
CA LYS A 154 -1.18 -17.67 9.74
C LYS A 154 0.18 -17.91 9.10
N PRO A 155 1.28 -17.65 9.85
CA PRO A 155 2.61 -18.16 9.51
C PRO A 155 2.54 -19.64 9.12
N MET A 156 3.02 -19.96 7.93
CA MET A 156 3.15 -21.33 7.41
C MET A 156 4.58 -21.87 7.58
N TYR A 157 5.53 -20.98 7.86
CA TYR A 157 6.94 -21.29 8.02
C TYR A 157 7.47 -20.72 9.34
N MET A 158 8.36 -21.48 9.98
CA MET A 158 9.16 -21.03 11.12
C MET A 158 10.43 -20.37 10.59
N VAL A 159 10.68 -19.11 10.96
CA VAL A 159 11.88 -18.37 10.56
C VAL A 159 12.92 -18.51 11.68
N VAL A 160 14.13 -18.92 11.30
CA VAL A 160 15.27 -19.12 12.21
C VAL A 160 16.45 -18.31 11.69
N TRP A 161 17.10 -17.57 12.58
CA TRP A 161 18.31 -16.81 12.26
C TRP A 161 19.54 -17.60 12.72
N SER A 162 20.41 -17.97 11.79
CA SER A 162 21.59 -18.82 12.09
C SER A 162 22.72 -18.08 12.79
N LYS A 163 22.79 -16.75 12.64
CA LYS A 163 23.73 -15.86 13.33
C LYS A 163 22.97 -14.86 14.20
N PRO A 164 23.57 -14.40 15.31
CA PRO A 164 22.98 -13.35 16.13
C PRO A 164 22.67 -12.12 15.29
N GLU A 165 21.43 -11.67 15.36
CA GLU A 165 20.86 -10.61 14.53
C GLU A 165 21.35 -9.19 14.92
N SER A 166 22.47 -9.05 15.64
CA SER A 166 22.79 -7.85 16.44
C SER A 166 22.94 -6.57 15.64
N ASP A 167 23.25 -6.66 14.35
CA ASP A 167 23.66 -5.51 13.54
C ASP A 167 22.58 -5.03 12.56
N LEU A 168 21.43 -5.71 12.46
CA LEU A 168 20.35 -5.31 11.55
C LEU A 168 19.32 -4.42 12.25
N PRO A 169 18.81 -3.37 11.56
CA PRO A 169 17.67 -2.59 12.06
C PRO A 169 16.45 -3.48 12.36
N GLN A 170 15.72 -3.18 13.43
CA GLN A 170 14.59 -4.00 13.88
C GLN A 170 13.49 -4.13 12.81
N ASP A 171 13.23 -3.06 12.06
CA ASP A 171 12.22 -3.06 11.01
C ASP A 171 12.59 -3.93 9.79
N VAL A 172 13.89 -4.15 9.56
CA VAL A 172 14.39 -5.11 8.56
C VAL A 172 14.09 -6.54 9.00
N LYS A 173 14.31 -6.85 10.28
CA LYS A 173 14.02 -8.16 10.86
C LYS A 173 12.53 -8.47 10.85
N ASP A 174 11.72 -7.54 11.34
CA ASP A 174 10.26 -7.66 11.36
C ASP A 174 9.69 -7.84 9.94
N HIS A 175 10.30 -7.19 8.93
CA HIS A 175 9.93 -7.40 7.54
C HIS A 175 10.30 -8.80 7.04
N ALA A 176 11.51 -9.26 7.33
CA ALA A 176 11.98 -10.58 6.93
C ALA A 176 11.12 -11.69 7.54
N ASP A 177 10.91 -11.66 8.85
CA ASP A 177 10.10 -12.63 9.57
C ASP A 177 8.68 -12.70 9.01
N ARG A 178 8.03 -11.54 8.82
CA ARG A 178 6.66 -11.47 8.28
C ARG A 178 6.55 -12.02 6.86
N VAL A 179 7.51 -11.71 5.97
CA VAL A 179 7.49 -12.19 4.58
C VAL A 179 7.78 -13.68 4.51
N LEU A 180 8.86 -14.12 5.14
CA LEU A 180 9.36 -15.49 5.04
C LEU A 180 8.48 -16.49 5.80
N SER A 181 7.90 -16.08 6.92
CA SER A 181 6.96 -16.93 7.66
C SER A 181 5.65 -17.16 6.90
N THR A 182 5.27 -16.27 5.98
CA THR A 182 4.04 -16.41 5.19
C THR A 182 4.28 -17.30 3.97
N ASP A 183 5.27 -16.94 3.14
CA ASP A 183 5.60 -17.68 1.91
C ASP A 183 6.99 -17.23 1.40
N PRO A 184 8.04 -18.04 1.63
CA PRO A 184 9.43 -17.69 1.36
C PRO A 184 9.84 -17.86 -0.11
N MET A 185 8.91 -18.19 -1.00
CA MET A 185 9.23 -18.44 -2.40
C MET A 185 9.14 -17.17 -3.26
N PRO A 186 9.89 -17.09 -4.38
CA PRO A 186 9.83 -15.98 -5.33
C PRO A 186 8.41 -15.63 -5.76
N HIS A 187 8.16 -14.33 -5.85
CA HIS A 187 6.87 -13.76 -6.24
C HIS A 187 7.07 -12.32 -6.74
N PRO A 188 6.39 -11.83 -7.79
CA PRO A 188 6.64 -10.48 -8.35
C PRO A 188 6.48 -9.31 -7.37
N TYR A 189 5.80 -9.51 -6.25
CA TYR A 189 5.62 -8.50 -5.18
C TYR A 189 6.52 -8.72 -3.96
N ARG A 190 7.38 -9.73 -4.01
CA ARG A 190 8.39 -10.03 -3.00
C ARG A 190 9.74 -9.88 -3.68
N ARG A 191 10.68 -9.22 -3.03
CA ARG A 191 12.04 -9.09 -3.58
C ARG A 191 12.85 -10.32 -3.20
N ILE A 192 12.33 -11.49 -3.55
CA ILE A 192 12.94 -12.81 -3.32
C ILE A 192 13.41 -13.36 -4.65
N GLU A 193 14.69 -13.67 -4.71
CA GLU A 193 15.34 -14.29 -5.86
C GLU A 193 15.88 -15.66 -5.46
N ALA A 194 15.81 -16.64 -6.38
CA ALA A 194 16.38 -17.96 -6.18
C ALA A 194 17.84 -17.96 -6.66
N GLY A 195 18.74 -18.46 -5.83
CA GLY A 195 20.13 -18.75 -6.16
C GLY A 195 20.28 -20.08 -6.91
N LEU A 196 21.50 -20.36 -7.37
CA LEU A 196 21.83 -21.56 -8.16
C LEU A 196 22.08 -22.81 -7.29
N ASP A 197 22.31 -22.63 -5.99
CA ASP A 197 22.72 -23.64 -5.01
C ASP A 197 21.60 -24.00 -4.02
N GLY A 198 20.35 -23.68 -4.36
CA GLY A 198 19.20 -23.89 -3.47
C GLY A 198 19.04 -22.84 -2.37
N THR A 199 19.90 -21.80 -2.36
CA THR A 199 19.70 -20.62 -1.54
C THR A 199 18.71 -19.65 -2.18
N PHE A 200 18.19 -18.74 -1.37
CA PHE A 200 17.36 -17.63 -1.78
C PHE A 200 17.89 -16.33 -1.18
N VAL A 201 17.57 -15.20 -1.80
CA VAL A 201 17.92 -13.87 -1.29
C VAL A 201 16.67 -13.04 -1.16
N LEU A 202 16.36 -12.59 0.05
CA LEU A 202 15.35 -11.56 0.31
C LEU A 202 16.02 -10.19 0.38
N ALA A 203 15.62 -9.27 -0.49
CA ALA A 203 16.05 -7.88 -0.43
C ALA A 203 15.08 -7.03 0.39
N VAL A 204 15.57 -6.46 1.49
CA VAL A 204 14.83 -5.53 2.36
C VAL A 204 15.59 -4.21 2.35
N ARG A 205 15.01 -3.18 1.69
CA ARG A 205 15.72 -1.92 1.37
C ARG A 205 17.10 -2.19 0.73
N GLU A 206 18.18 -1.71 1.36
CA GLU A 206 19.58 -1.93 1.00
C GLU A 206 20.12 -3.30 1.43
N HIS A 207 19.51 -3.95 2.41
CA HIS A 207 19.98 -5.23 2.95
C HIS A 207 19.60 -6.40 2.04
N ARG A 208 20.46 -7.44 2.04
CA ARG A 208 20.26 -8.70 1.32
C ARG A 208 20.41 -9.84 2.31
N LEU A 209 19.32 -10.55 2.57
CA LEU A 209 19.25 -11.64 3.52
C LEU A 209 19.25 -12.95 2.74
N MET A 210 20.34 -13.71 2.85
CA MET A 210 20.42 -15.05 2.27
C MET A 210 19.69 -16.03 3.18
N PHE A 211 18.94 -16.96 2.62
CA PHE A 211 18.26 -17.99 3.39
C PHE A 211 18.10 -19.30 2.61
N VAL A 212 17.83 -20.38 3.32
CA VAL A 212 17.47 -21.69 2.78
C VAL A 212 16.12 -22.13 3.32
N ILE A 213 15.46 -23.05 2.61
CA ILE A 213 14.15 -23.58 2.98
C ILE A 213 14.28 -25.11 3.15
N GLU A 214 13.98 -25.61 4.34
CA GLU A 214 13.95 -27.02 4.66
C GLU A 214 12.58 -27.39 5.25
N GLY A 215 11.71 -27.98 4.44
CA GLY A 215 10.33 -28.26 4.84
C GLY A 215 9.55 -26.98 5.15
N GLN A 216 9.17 -26.80 6.41
CA GLN A 216 8.48 -25.60 6.92
C GLN A 216 9.42 -24.67 7.72
N THR A 217 10.73 -24.88 7.66
CA THR A 217 11.72 -24.03 8.31
C THR A 217 12.44 -23.19 7.26
N VAL A 218 12.52 -21.88 7.53
CA VAL A 218 13.32 -20.94 6.75
C VAL A 218 14.50 -20.49 7.62
N THR A 219 15.71 -20.80 7.18
CA THR A 219 16.93 -20.43 7.92
C THR A 219 17.65 -19.30 7.21
N ILE A 220 17.72 -18.14 7.85
CA ILE A 220 18.50 -16.98 7.39
C ILE A 220 19.97 -17.16 7.80
N LEU A 221 20.88 -17.03 6.83
CA LEU A 221 22.32 -17.38 6.91
C LEU A 221 23.23 -16.23 7.39
#